data_AF-A0A135VRP5-F1
#
_entry.id   AF-A0A135VRP5-F1
#
_cell.length_a   1.000
_cell.length_b   1.000
_cell.length_c   1.000
_cell.angle_alpha   90.00
_cell.angle_beta   90.00
_cell.angle_gamma   90.00
#
_symmetry.space_group_name_H-M   'P 1'
#
loop_
_entity.id
_entity.type
_entity.pdbx_description
1 polymer ?
#
loop_
_entity_poly.entity_id
_entity_poly.type
_entity_poly.pdbx_seq_one_letter_code
_entity_poly.pdbx_strand_id
1 'polypeptide(L)'
;MVSPRVKFIAITIDELLLVPLVIAIVYYLAPEWTIPVALIMVIGAAIFVAGKYYLVYDSLLEGSYMVYDLEGMTGKVIGTVTSSSGKIKVGAEIWDARCKDGEIPIGTMVRILARESMTVHVEAIRTQND
;
A
#
# COMPACT_ATOMS: atom_id res chain seq x y z
N MET A 1 5.89 14.08 -7.67
CA MET A 1 5.35 12.71 -7.80
C MET A 1 6.12 12.01 -8.90
N VAL A 2 6.73 10.85 -8.62
CA VAL A 2 7.48 10.10 -9.64
C VAL A 2 6.49 9.36 -10.54
N SER A 3 6.66 9.47 -11.86
CA SER A 3 5.79 8.81 -12.86
C SER A 3 5.75 7.29 -12.64
N PRO A 4 4.58 6.63 -12.80
CA PRO A 4 4.47 5.16 -12.74
C PRO A 4 5.50 4.42 -13.60
N ARG A 5 5.85 4.98 -14.76
CA ARG A 5 6.89 4.45 -15.65
C ARG A 5 8.27 4.43 -15.00
N VAL A 6 8.62 5.49 -14.28
CA VAL A 6 9.92 5.59 -13.60
C VAL A 6 9.98 4.65 -12.40
N LYS A 7 8.87 4.52 -11.65
CA LYS A 7 8.76 3.52 -10.57
C LYS A 7 8.92 2.09 -11.10
N PHE A 8 8.26 1.78 -12.22
CA PHE A 8 8.37 0.48 -12.87
C PHE A 8 9.79 0.18 -13.32
N ILE A 9 10.45 1.14 -13.99
CA ILE A 9 11.86 1.00 -14.41
C ILE A 9 12.76 0.76 -13.20
N ALA A 10 12.57 1.51 -12.10
CA ALA A 10 13.38 1.36 -10.90
C ALA A 10 13.25 -0.02 -10.23
N ILE A 11 12.04 -0.61 -10.24
CA ILE A 11 11.76 -1.94 -9.68
C ILE A 11 12.12 -3.08 -10.66
N THR A 12 12.44 -2.75 -11.92
CA THR A 12 12.70 -3.75 -12.98
C THR A 12 14.15 -3.74 -13.49
N ILE A 13 14.98 -2.84 -12.95
CA ILE A 13 16.34 -2.62 -13.44
C ILE A 13 17.25 -3.83 -13.13
N ASP A 14 17.07 -4.47 -11.99
CA ASP A 14 17.82 -5.63 -11.57
C ASP A 14 17.55 -6.85 -12.46
N GLU A 15 16.30 -7.11 -12.86
CA GLU A 15 16.02 -8.21 -13.79
C GLU A 15 16.53 -7.93 -15.20
N LEU A 16 16.56 -6.66 -15.63
CA LEU A 16 17.14 -6.31 -16.93
C LEU A 16 18.66 -6.47 -16.96
N LEU A 17 19.34 -6.21 -15.84
CA LEU A 17 20.79 -6.41 -15.69
C LEU A 17 21.18 -7.88 -15.59
N LEU A 18 20.27 -8.73 -15.10
CA LEU A 18 20.50 -10.18 -15.03
C LEU A 18 20.68 -10.81 -16.42
N VAL A 19 19.96 -10.31 -17.43
CA VAL A 19 20.02 -10.81 -18.81
C VAL A 19 21.43 -10.77 -19.40
N PRO A 20 22.10 -9.60 -19.53
CA PRO A 20 23.45 -9.54 -20.07
C PRO A 20 24.47 -10.25 -19.17
N LEU A 21 24.24 -10.29 -17.84
CA LEU A 21 25.11 -11.02 -16.92
C LEU A 21 25.11 -12.52 -17.22
N VAL A 22 23.93 -13.13 -17.37
CA VAL A 22 23.79 -14.56 -17.71
C VAL A 22 24.37 -14.85 -19.09
N ILE A 23 24.11 -13.98 -20.08
CA ILE A 23 24.69 -14.12 -21.42
C ILE A 23 26.22 -14.07 -21.36
N ALA A 24 26.80 -13.15 -20.58
CA ALA A 24 28.24 -13.06 -20.40
C ALA A 24 28.82 -14.32 -19.74
N ILE A 25 28.17 -14.85 -18.70
CA ILE A 25 28.58 -16.10 -18.05
C ILE A 25 28.59 -17.27 -19.05
N VAL A 26 27.53 -17.41 -19.84
CA VAL A 26 27.43 -18.48 -20.86
C VAL A 26 28.49 -18.30 -21.95
N TYR A 27 28.74 -17.07 -22.37
CA TYR A 27 29.79 -16.77 -23.35
C TYR A 27 31.18 -17.28 -22.92
N TYR A 28 31.52 -17.15 -21.64
CA TYR A 28 32.82 -17.61 -21.12
C TYR A 28 32.86 -19.09 -20.75
N LEU A 29 31.75 -19.69 -20.29
CA LEU A 29 31.72 -21.07 -19.80
C LEU A 29 31.25 -22.10 -20.83
N ALA A 30 30.41 -21.69 -21.79
CA ALA A 30 29.74 -22.56 -22.75
C ALA A 30 29.42 -21.78 -24.05
N PRO A 31 30.45 -21.32 -24.78
CA PRO A 31 30.29 -20.40 -25.91
C PRO A 31 29.36 -20.93 -27.01
N GLU A 32 29.32 -22.24 -27.23
CA GLU A 32 28.43 -22.91 -28.18
C GLU A 32 26.93 -22.74 -27.85
N TRP A 33 26.60 -22.45 -26.59
CA TRP A 33 25.24 -22.17 -26.12
C TRP A 33 24.88 -20.68 -26.10
N THR A 34 25.81 -19.79 -26.43
CA THR A 34 25.60 -18.33 -26.31
C THR A 34 24.40 -17.85 -27.13
N ILE A 35 24.33 -18.24 -28.41
CA ILE A 35 23.25 -17.81 -29.31
C ILE A 35 21.87 -18.30 -28.83
N PRO A 36 21.63 -19.61 -28.58
CA PRO A 36 20.32 -20.06 -28.14
C PRO A 36 19.94 -19.47 -26.78
N VAL A 37 20.86 -19.36 -25.83
CA VAL A 37 20.58 -18.75 -24.52
C VAL A 37 20.25 -17.27 -24.67
N ALA A 38 21.00 -16.52 -25.47
CA ALA A 38 20.72 -15.10 -25.69
C ALA A 38 19.32 -14.87 -26.27
N LEU A 39 18.91 -15.69 -27.25
CA LEU A 39 17.56 -15.62 -27.82
C LEU A 39 16.47 -15.90 -26.77
N ILE A 40 16.63 -16.97 -26.00
CA ILE A 40 15.68 -17.33 -24.94
C ILE A 40 15.60 -16.22 -23.89
N MET A 41 16.75 -15.69 -23.47
CA MET A 41 16.81 -14.65 -22.44
C MET A 41 16.18 -13.33 -22.91
N VAL A 42 16.43 -12.91 -24.16
CA VAL A 42 15.84 -11.67 -24.71
C VAL A 42 14.32 -11.80 -24.86
N ILE A 43 13.84 -12.90 -25.44
CA ILE A 43 12.39 -13.15 -25.61
C ILE A 43 11.73 -13.30 -24.24
N GLY A 44 12.31 -14.09 -23.35
CA GLY A 44 11.83 -14.31 -22.00
C GLY A 44 11.77 -13.03 -21.19
N ALA A 45 12.80 -12.19 -21.25
CA ALA A 45 12.82 -10.89 -20.59
C ALA A 45 11.73 -9.95 -21.13
N ALA A 46 11.50 -9.91 -22.44
CA ALA A 46 10.44 -9.10 -23.02
C ALA A 46 9.05 -9.54 -22.53
N ILE A 47 8.78 -10.85 -22.52
CA ILE A 47 7.52 -11.42 -22.02
C ILE A 47 7.38 -11.14 -20.52
N PHE A 48 8.44 -11.35 -19.73
CA PHE A 48 8.45 -11.12 -18.30
C PHE A 48 8.17 -9.66 -17.95
N VAL A 49 8.84 -8.72 -18.64
CA VAL A 49 8.63 -7.28 -18.45
C VAL A 49 7.20 -6.89 -18.82
N ALA A 50 6.66 -7.39 -19.93
CA ALA A 50 5.28 -7.12 -20.33
C ALA A 50 4.25 -7.67 -19.31
N GLY A 51 4.46 -8.91 -18.85
CA GLY A 51 3.61 -9.54 -17.84
C GLY A 51 3.69 -8.84 -16.49
N LYS A 52 4.89 -8.53 -16.01
CA LYS A 52 5.12 -7.77 -14.77
C LYS A 52 4.49 -6.38 -14.88
N TYR A 53 4.62 -5.70 -16.02
CA TYR A 53 3.96 -4.42 -16.23
C TYR A 53 2.46 -4.55 -16.09
N TYR A 54 1.83 -5.50 -16.78
CA TYR A 54 0.38 -5.72 -16.67
C TYR A 54 -0.07 -6.02 -15.23
N LEU A 55 0.66 -6.87 -14.51
CA LEU A 55 0.31 -7.25 -13.13
C LEU A 55 0.50 -6.12 -12.11
N VAL A 56 1.51 -5.28 -12.31
CA VAL A 56 1.93 -4.27 -11.33
C VAL A 56 1.41 -2.87 -11.69
N TYR A 57 0.87 -2.69 -12.91
CA TYR A 57 0.40 -1.39 -13.41
C TYR A 57 -0.63 -0.75 -12.48
N ASP A 58 -1.63 -1.50 -12.03
CA ASP A 58 -2.67 -0.99 -11.13
C ASP A 58 -2.04 -0.52 -9.79
N SER A 59 -1.16 -1.34 -9.21
CA SER A 59 -0.41 -0.97 -7.99
C SER A 59 0.54 0.22 -8.17
N LEU A 60 0.92 0.58 -9.40
CA LEU A 60 1.77 1.73 -9.69
C LEU A 60 0.98 3.02 -9.93
N LEU A 61 -0.27 2.89 -10.41
CA LEU A 61 -1.23 3.99 -10.55
C LEU A 61 -1.69 4.49 -9.18
N GLU A 62 -1.83 3.59 -8.23
CA GLU A 62 -2.22 3.93 -6.86
C GLU A 62 -1.01 4.48 -6.08
N GLY A 63 -0.78 5.77 -6.27
CA GLY A 63 -0.05 6.54 -5.28
C GLY A 63 -0.77 6.46 -3.94
N SER A 64 -0.15 5.81 -2.96
CA SER A 64 -0.65 5.72 -1.58
C SER A 64 -2.06 5.16 -1.53
N TYR A 65 -2.19 3.85 -1.64
CA TYR A 65 -3.42 3.16 -1.28
C TYR A 65 -3.91 3.62 0.10
N MET A 66 -4.95 4.44 0.02
CA MET A 66 -6.04 4.67 0.97
C MET A 66 -6.73 3.33 1.35
N VAL A 67 -5.98 2.28 1.70
CA VAL A 67 -6.54 0.93 2.00
C VAL A 67 -7.21 0.86 3.37
N TYR A 68 -7.22 1.97 4.10
CA TYR A 68 -8.05 2.13 5.29
C TYR A 68 -8.71 3.49 5.20
N ASP A 69 -9.63 3.63 4.26
CA ASP A 69 -10.58 4.73 4.26
C ASP A 69 -11.55 4.49 5.42
N LEU A 70 -11.05 4.76 6.63
CA LEU A 70 -11.80 4.65 7.87
C LEU A 70 -12.82 5.79 7.97
N GLU A 71 -12.72 6.81 7.11
CA GLU A 71 -13.62 7.94 7.07
C GLU A 71 -15.06 7.47 6.83
N GLY A 72 -15.99 7.96 7.67
CA GLY A 72 -17.38 7.54 7.67
C GLY A 72 -17.66 6.23 8.43
N MET A 73 -16.65 5.42 8.77
CA MET A 73 -16.87 4.22 9.58
C MET A 73 -17.27 4.58 11.01
N THR A 74 -18.03 3.69 11.64
CA THR A 74 -18.44 3.83 13.04
C THR A 74 -17.62 2.91 13.94
N GLY A 75 -17.29 3.41 15.12
CA GLY A 75 -16.53 2.69 16.13
C GLY A 75 -17.12 2.89 17.51
N LYS A 76 -16.70 2.06 18.45
CA LYS A 76 -17.06 2.16 19.86
C LYS A 76 -15.87 2.65 20.68
N VAL A 77 -16.06 3.66 21.52
CA VAL A 77 -15.01 4.12 22.44
C VAL A 77 -14.71 3.04 23.47
N ILE A 78 -13.45 2.64 23.59
CA ILE A 78 -12.97 1.67 24.58
C ILE A 78 -12.04 2.32 25.63
N GLY A 79 -11.51 3.52 25.35
CA GLY A 79 -10.83 4.39 26.30
C GLY A 79 -11.19 5.83 25.98
N THR A 80 -11.55 6.61 27.02
CA THR A 80 -12.06 7.99 26.89
C THR A 80 -11.24 8.79 25.88
N VAL A 81 -11.94 9.39 24.90
CA VAL A 81 -11.30 10.17 23.84
C VAL A 81 -11.32 11.63 24.21
N THR A 82 -10.16 12.27 24.10
CA THR A 82 -9.90 13.69 24.32
C THR A 82 -9.17 14.27 23.09
N SER A 83 -8.82 15.55 23.14
CA SER A 83 -8.00 16.19 22.10
C SER A 83 -6.58 15.62 21.99
N SER A 84 -6.08 14.92 23.02
CA SER A 84 -4.69 14.46 23.09
C SER A 84 -4.53 12.94 23.21
N SER A 85 -5.57 12.21 23.61
CA SER A 85 -5.51 10.76 23.80
C SER A 85 -6.87 10.09 23.64
N GLY A 86 -6.90 8.79 23.38
CA GLY A 86 -8.14 8.04 23.29
C GLY A 86 -8.00 6.77 22.49
N LYS A 87 -8.91 5.82 22.69
CA LYS A 87 -8.95 4.56 21.94
C LYS A 87 -10.36 4.18 21.55
N ILE A 88 -10.52 3.79 20.29
CA ILE A 88 -11.78 3.27 19.74
C ILE A 88 -11.57 1.87 19.18
N LYS A 89 -12.65 1.11 19.08
CA LYS A 89 -12.70 -0.16 18.38
C LYS A 89 -13.56 -0.03 17.13
N VAL A 90 -12.99 -0.36 15.97
CA VAL A 90 -13.66 -0.36 14.66
C VAL A 90 -13.61 -1.79 14.14
N GLY A 91 -14.76 -2.46 14.07
CA GLY A 91 -14.80 -3.90 13.78
C GLY A 91 -13.97 -4.72 14.80
N ALA A 92 -12.90 -5.34 14.33
CA ALA A 92 -11.96 -6.12 15.16
C ALA A 92 -10.71 -5.33 15.59
N GLU A 93 -10.47 -4.14 15.04
CA GLU A 93 -9.24 -3.38 15.22
C GLU A 93 -9.38 -2.28 16.29
N ILE A 94 -8.28 -1.98 16.98
CA ILE A 94 -8.19 -0.91 17.97
C ILE A 94 -7.36 0.23 17.38
N TRP A 95 -7.92 1.43 17.40
CA TRP A 95 -7.33 2.63 16.83
C TRP A 95 -7.15 3.72 17.88
N ASP A 96 -6.06 4.49 17.77
CA ASP A 96 -5.89 5.70 18.56
C ASP A 96 -6.80 6.79 17.99
N ALA A 97 -7.57 7.42 18.88
CA ALA A 97 -8.59 8.39 18.48
C ALA A 97 -8.42 9.73 19.19
N ARG A 98 -8.84 10.80 18.52
CA ARG A 98 -8.87 12.18 19.05
C ARG A 98 -10.21 12.82 18.71
N CYS A 99 -10.67 13.72 19.57
CA CYS A 99 -11.84 14.56 19.30
C CYS A 99 -11.47 16.03 19.43
N LYS A 100 -12.05 16.89 18.60
CA LYS A 100 -11.82 18.34 18.69
C LYS A 100 -12.50 18.96 19.91
N ASP A 101 -13.68 18.47 20.24
CA ASP A 101 -14.56 19.08 21.24
C ASP A 101 -14.81 18.16 22.43
N GLY A 102 -14.39 18.60 23.61
CA GLY A 102 -14.69 17.95 24.88
C GLY A 102 -14.04 16.57 25.06
N GLU A 103 -14.74 15.71 25.79
CA GLU A 103 -14.34 14.33 26.04
C GLU A 103 -15.48 13.39 25.63
N ILE A 104 -15.15 12.30 24.95
CA ILE A 104 -16.10 11.26 24.57
C ILE A 104 -15.91 10.06 25.51
N PRO A 105 -16.90 9.72 26.34
CA PRO A 105 -16.77 8.67 27.34
C PRO A 105 -16.74 7.27 26.72
N ILE A 106 -16.25 6.31 27.52
CA ILE A 106 -16.20 4.90 27.16
C ILE A 106 -17.61 4.38 26.87
N GLY A 107 -17.74 3.58 25.82
CA GLY A 107 -19.00 2.96 25.42
C GLY A 107 -19.80 3.76 24.39
N THR A 108 -19.47 5.03 24.16
CA THR A 108 -20.11 5.87 23.14
C THR A 108 -19.77 5.40 21.72
N MET A 109 -20.77 5.46 20.83
CA MET A 109 -20.56 5.24 19.40
C MET A 109 -20.07 6.53 18.75
N VAL A 110 -19.03 6.41 17.94
CA VAL A 110 -18.40 7.54 17.26
C VAL A 110 -18.31 7.27 15.77
N ARG A 111 -18.26 8.35 14.98
CA ARG A 111 -17.98 8.33 13.55
C ARG A 111 -16.59 8.89 13.30
N ILE A 112 -15.83 8.25 12.42
CA ILE A 112 -14.52 8.73 12.01
C ILE A 112 -14.70 9.80 10.93
N LEU A 113 -14.16 10.98 11.21
CA LEU A 113 -14.21 12.16 10.34
C LEU A 113 -13.01 12.24 9.41
N ALA A 114 -11.85 11.81 9.89
CA ALA A 114 -10.61 11.86 9.14
C ALA A 114 -9.58 10.94 9.79
N ARG A 115 -8.57 10.55 9.02
CA ARG A 115 -7.41 9.81 9.51
C ARG A 115 -6.14 10.63 9.29
N GLU A 116 -5.36 10.80 10.35
CA GLU A 116 -4.03 11.38 10.31
C GLU A 116 -3.00 10.33 10.74
N SER A 117 -2.33 9.70 9.77
CA SER A 117 -1.36 8.63 9.98
C SER A 117 -1.94 7.43 10.76
N MET A 118 -1.57 7.22 12.03
CA MET A 118 -2.09 6.12 12.87
C MET A 118 -3.16 6.58 13.86
N THR A 119 -3.65 7.80 13.73
CA THR A 119 -4.67 8.39 14.61
C THR A 119 -5.90 8.78 13.81
N VAL A 120 -7.08 8.52 14.36
CA VAL A 120 -8.36 8.92 13.75
C VAL A 120 -9.01 10.06 14.53
N HIS A 121 -9.56 11.02 13.79
CA HIS A 121 -10.38 12.08 14.37
C HIS A 121 -11.83 11.64 14.35
N VAL A 122 -12.51 11.78 15.48
CA VAL A 122 -13.86 11.25 15.67
C VAL A 122 -14.82 12.26 16.29
N GLU A 123 -16.10 12.06 16.00
CA GLU A 123 -17.22 12.75 16.66
C GLU A 123 -18.20 11.74 17.26
N ALA A 124 -18.87 12.14 18.34
CA ALA A 124 -19.91 11.32 18.95
C ALA A 124 -21.17 11.29 18.06
N ILE A 125 -21.68 10.09 17.79
CA ILE A 125 -22.98 9.94 17.11
C ILE A 125 -24.05 10.23 18.17
N ARG A 126 -24.67 11.41 18.09
CA ARG A 126 -25.85 11.70 18.91
C ARG A 126 -26.98 10.80 18.43
N THR A 127 -27.38 9.84 19.25
CA THR A 127 -28.62 9.11 19.04
C THR A 127 -29.77 10.11 19.21
N GLN A 128 -30.36 10.57 18.10
CA GLN A 128 -31.67 11.21 18.13
C GLN A 128 -32.67 10.16 18.61
N ASN A 129 -33.02 10.20 19.90
CA ASN A 129 -34.26 9.64 20.40
C ASN A 129 -35.29 10.77 20.36
N ASP A 130 -36.23 10.69 19.42
CA ASP A 130 -37.60 11.18 19.62
C ASP A 130 -38.48 9.96 19.91
#